data_AF-A0A087RS96-F1
#
_entry.id   AF-A0A087RS96-F1
#
_cell.length_a   1.000
_cell.length_b   1.000
_cell.length_c   1.000
_cell.angle_alpha   90.00
_cell.angle_beta   90.00
_cell.angle_gamma   90.00
#
_symmetry.space_group_name_H-M   'P 1'
#
loop_
_entity.id
_entity.type
_entity.pdbx_description
1 polymer ?
#
loop_
_entity_poly.entity_id
_entity_poly.type
_entity_poly.pdbx_seq_one_letter_code
_entity_poly.pdbx_strand_id
1 'polypeptide(L)'
;NFENFKQIFSNKAIAIQGSGWCWMVFNSTYNKIEIISTENQTSPWTSQKIPLLGLDVWEHAYYLKHQNRRPDYVKDWWNVVNWDYVENRFSELSG
;
A
#
# COMPACT_ATOMS: atom_id res chain seq x y z
N ASN A 1 -13.87 9.45 1.14
CA ASN A 1 -13.09 10.38 1.99
C ASN A 1 -11.81 9.67 2.43
N PHE A 2 -10.83 10.42 2.94
CA PHE A 2 -9.51 9.91 3.29
C PHE A 2 -9.53 8.86 4.41
N GLU A 3 -10.33 9.08 5.47
CA GLU A 3 -10.41 8.15 6.60
C GLU A 3 -10.91 6.76 6.19
N ASN A 4 -11.94 6.69 5.35
CA ASN A 4 -12.43 5.42 4.82
C ASN A 4 -11.37 4.70 3.97
N PHE A 5 -10.62 5.46 3.15
CA PHE A 5 -9.49 4.90 2.40
C PHE A 5 -8.41 4.33 3.33
N LYS A 6 -8.01 5.11 4.35
CA LYS A 6 -7.03 4.71 5.36
C LYS A 6 -7.46 3.43 6.07
N GLN A 7 -8.73 3.32 6.43
CA GLN A 7 -9.30 2.13 7.05
C GLN A 7 -9.27 0.91 6.12
N ILE A 8 -9.74 1.04 4.87
CA ILE A 8 -9.76 -0.08 3.91
C ILE A 8 -8.33 -0.55 3.60
N PHE A 9 -7.41 0.37 3.35
CA PHE A 9 -6.01 0.04 3.08
C PHE A 9 -5.36 -0.64 4.29
N SER A 10 -5.56 -0.11 5.51
CA SER A 10 -5.02 -0.71 6.72
C SER A 10 -5.54 -2.12 6.96
N ASN A 11 -6.85 -2.33 6.82
CA ASN A 11 -7.46 -3.64 6.98
C ASN A 11 -6.90 -4.64 5.97
N LYS A 12 -6.72 -4.22 4.71
CA LYS A 12 -6.17 -5.07 3.66
C LYS A 12 -4.70 -5.41 3.91
N ALA A 13 -3.89 -4.46 4.38
CA ALA A 13 -2.49 -4.70 4.75
C ALA A 13 -2.36 -5.68 5.93
N ILE A 14 -3.19 -5.51 6.96
CA ILE A 14 -3.19 -6.38 8.14
C ILE A 14 -3.58 -7.81 7.76
N ALA A 15 -4.57 -7.98 6.88
CA ALA A 15 -5.14 -9.26 6.49
C ALA A 15 -4.24 -10.12 5.57
N ILE A 16 -3.13 -9.60 5.04
CA ILE A 16 -2.19 -10.36 4.20
C ILE A 16 -1.64 -11.55 5.02
N GLN A 17 -1.76 -12.76 4.51
CA GLN A 17 -1.20 -13.94 5.18
C GLN A 17 0.25 -14.15 4.74
N GLY A 18 1.12 -14.43 5.72
CA GLY A 18 2.56 -14.54 5.46
C GLY A 18 3.17 -13.22 5.02
N SER A 19 4.03 -13.30 4.00
CA SER A 19 4.81 -12.20 3.46
C SER A 19 4.15 -11.57 2.23
N GLY A 20 4.21 -10.25 2.12
CA GLY A 20 3.64 -9.56 0.98
C GLY A 20 3.58 -8.05 1.14
N TRP A 21 2.78 -7.43 0.28
CA TRP A 21 2.68 -5.98 0.17
C TRP A 21 1.23 -5.56 -0.04
N CYS A 22 0.86 -4.41 0.52
CA CYS A 22 -0.39 -3.72 0.18
C CYS A 22 -0.08 -2.49 -0.67
N TRP A 23 -0.86 -2.29 -1.74
CA TRP A 23 -0.61 -1.26 -2.73
C TRP A 23 -1.85 -0.41 -2.97
N MET A 24 -1.64 0.89 -3.15
CA MET A 24 -2.54 1.76 -3.88
C MET A 24 -1.98 1.90 -5.28
N VAL A 25 -2.80 1.59 -6.27
CA VAL A 25 -2.36 1.53 -7.67
C VAL A 25 -3.29 2.34 -8.56
N PHE A 26 -2.74 2.90 -9.62
CA PHE A 26 -3.49 3.47 -10.71
C PHE A 26 -3.74 2.40 -11.78
N ASN A 27 -5.00 2.23 -12.14
CA ASN A 27 -5.44 1.42 -13.27
C ASN A 27 -5.73 2.36 -14.43
N SER A 28 -4.78 2.47 -15.36
CA SER A 28 -4.88 3.33 -16.54
C SER A 28 -5.99 2.90 -17.50
N THR A 29 -6.29 1.61 -17.58
CA THR A 29 -7.38 1.08 -18.43
C THR A 29 -8.74 1.62 -18.05
N TYR A 30 -8.99 1.80 -16.75
CA TYR A 30 -10.28 2.30 -16.23
C TYR A 30 -10.19 3.70 -15.64
N ASN A 31 -9.04 4.36 -15.75
CA ASN A 31 -8.74 5.66 -15.14
C ASN A 31 -9.18 5.74 -13.66
N LYS A 32 -8.77 4.75 -12.85
CA LYS A 32 -9.21 4.66 -11.45
C LYS A 32 -8.10 4.21 -10.51
N ILE A 33 -8.24 4.57 -9.24
CA ILE A 33 -7.39 4.09 -8.15
C ILE A 33 -7.98 2.80 -7.58
N GLU A 34 -7.11 1.83 -7.31
CA GLU A 34 -7.47 0.56 -6.68
C GLU A 34 -6.55 0.26 -5.49
N ILE A 35 -7.04 -0.51 -4.54
CA ILE A 35 -6.22 -1.08 -3.47
C ILE A 35 -6.07 -2.57 -3.73
N ILE A 36 -4.84 -3.03 -3.91
CA ILE A 36 -4.51 -4.44 -4.13
C ILE A 36 -3.50 -4.94 -3.10
N SER A 37 -3.35 -6.25 -3.03
CA SER A 37 -2.30 -6.91 -2.24
C SER A 37 -1.58 -7.89 -3.14
N THR A 38 -0.29 -8.05 -2.91
CA THR A 38 0.53 -9.05 -3.61
C THR A 38 1.25 -9.91 -2.59
N GLU A 39 1.39 -11.19 -2.90
CA GLU A 39 2.14 -12.12 -2.08
C GLU A 39 3.62 -12.06 -2.40
N ASN A 40 4.45 -12.28 -1.38
CA ASN A 40 5.90 -12.36 -1.47
C ASN A 40 6.52 -11.12 -2.14
N GLN A 41 7.38 -11.33 -3.15
CA GLN A 41 8.07 -10.29 -3.94
C GLN A 41 7.28 -9.86 -5.19
N THR A 42 6.03 -10.29 -5.33
CA THR A 42 5.21 -9.94 -6.51
C THR A 42 4.86 -8.45 -6.48
N SER A 43 4.71 -7.82 -7.64
CA SER A 43 4.45 -6.39 -7.76
C SER A 43 3.23 -6.08 -8.64
N PRO A 44 2.58 -4.91 -8.49
CA PRO A 44 1.45 -4.50 -9.33
C PRO A 44 1.73 -4.52 -10.85
N TRP A 45 3.00 -4.39 -11.24
CA TRP A 45 3.43 -4.41 -12.63
C TRP A 45 3.09 -5.73 -13.33
N THR A 46 3.07 -6.85 -12.62
CA THR A 46 2.68 -8.16 -13.19
C THR A 46 1.21 -8.19 -13.60
N SER A 47 0.39 -7.27 -13.08
CA SER A 47 -1.02 -7.10 -13.44
C SER A 47 -1.27 -5.83 -14.26
N GLN A 48 -0.22 -5.25 -14.87
CA GLN A 48 -0.30 -4.02 -15.67
C GLN A 48 -0.91 -2.83 -14.91
N LYS A 49 -0.70 -2.78 -13.60
CA LYS A 49 -1.15 -1.66 -12.74
C LYS A 49 0.06 -0.86 -12.28
N ILE A 50 -0.12 0.45 -12.16
CA ILE A 50 0.96 1.38 -11.84
C ILE A 50 0.93 1.66 -10.33
N PRO A 51 1.97 1.30 -9.56
CA PRO A 51 2.01 1.57 -8.12
C PRO A 51 2.12 3.07 -7.84
N LEU A 52 1.30 3.55 -6.90
CA LEU A 52 1.31 4.91 -6.35
C LEU A 52 1.84 4.92 -4.92
N LEU A 53 1.40 3.96 -4.10
CA LEU A 53 1.81 3.79 -2.69
C LEU A 53 1.95 2.30 -2.39
N GLY A 54 2.99 1.93 -1.65
CA GLY A 54 3.25 0.54 -1.23
C GLY A 54 3.58 0.45 0.25
N LEU A 55 3.04 -0.56 0.93
CA LEU A 55 3.34 -0.91 2.31
C LEU A 55 3.87 -2.35 2.34
N ASP A 56 5.13 -2.50 2.74
CA ASP A 56 5.76 -3.79 3.01
C ASP A 56 5.21 -4.37 4.32
N VAL A 57 4.63 -5.58 4.27
CA VAL A 57 4.15 -6.28 5.49
C VAL A 57 4.92 -7.57 5.76
N TRP A 58 6.09 -7.75 5.14
CA TRP A 58 7.07 -8.74 5.57
C TRP A 58 7.49 -8.47 7.01
N GLU A 59 7.68 -9.52 7.81
CA GLU A 59 8.03 -9.36 9.23
C GLU A 59 9.32 -8.53 9.40
N HIS A 60 10.31 -8.71 8.51
CA HIS A 60 11.56 -7.92 8.54
C HIS A 60 11.33 -6.40 8.50
N ALA A 61 10.21 -5.93 7.97
CA ALA A 61 9.94 -4.50 7.82
C ALA A 61 9.56 -3.83 9.15
N TYR A 62 9.12 -4.61 10.14
CA TYR A 62 8.61 -4.04 11.40
C TYR A 62 8.96 -4.81 12.67
N TYR A 63 9.46 -6.04 12.57
CA TYR A 63 9.58 -6.95 13.72
C TYR A 63 10.44 -6.37 14.85
N LEU A 64 11.56 -5.70 14.55
CA LEU A 64 12.43 -5.14 15.60
C LEU A 64 11.73 -4.12 16.50
N LYS A 65 10.79 -3.33 15.97
CA LYS A 65 10.07 -2.29 16.73
C LYS A 65 8.69 -2.76 17.21
N HIS A 66 7.96 -3.48 16.35
CA HIS A 66 6.56 -3.83 16.58
C HIS A 66 6.35 -5.32 16.91
N GLN A 67 7.36 -6.16 16.75
CA GLN A 67 7.29 -7.61 16.96
C GLN A 67 6.14 -8.20 16.13
N ASN A 68 5.26 -8.99 16.75
CA ASN A 68 4.07 -9.55 16.11
C ASN A 68 2.91 -8.56 15.93
N ARG A 69 3.05 -7.29 16.35
CA ARG A 69 1.97 -6.29 16.30
C ARG A 69 1.96 -5.54 14.96
N ARG A 70 1.64 -6.27 13.88
CA ARG A 70 1.44 -5.67 12.56
C ARG A 70 0.45 -4.50 12.54
N PRO A 71 -0.70 -4.53 13.25
CA PRO A 71 -1.62 -3.38 13.27
C PRO A 71 -0.98 -2.09 13.80
N ASP A 72 -0.10 -2.17 14.79
CA ASP A 72 0.62 -1.01 15.33
C ASP A 72 1.61 -0.44 14.31
N TYR A 73 2.31 -1.33 13.59
CA TYR A 73 3.18 -0.92 12.49
C TYR A 73 2.43 -0.18 11.40
N VAL A 74 1.28 -0.73 10.94
CA VAL A 74 0.46 -0.07 9.91
C VAL A 74 -0.04 1.28 10.40
N LYS A 75 -0.43 1.39 11.68
CA LYS A 75 -0.85 2.67 12.28
C LYS A 75 0.28 3.71 12.26
N ASP A 76 1.50 3.33 12.65
CA ASP A 76 2.66 4.21 12.67
C ASP A 76 3.11 4.60 11.25
N TRP A 77 3.03 3.67 10.29
CA TRP A 77 3.43 3.90 8.90
C TRP A 77 2.67 5.06 8.26
N TRP A 78 1.39 5.25 8.58
CA TRP A 78 0.60 6.37 8.07
C TRP A 78 1.18 7.75 8.41
N ASN A 79 1.97 7.86 9.48
CA ASN A 79 2.58 9.13 9.89
C ASN A 79 3.81 9.50 9.06
N VAL A 80 4.34 8.56 8.26
CA VAL A 80 5.56 8.75 7.46
C VAL A 80 5.31 8.62 5.95
N VAL A 81 4.04 8.51 5.53
CA VAL A 81 3.68 8.49 4.11
C VAL A 81 3.98 9.86 3.49
N ASN A 82 4.76 9.86 2.42
CA ASN A 82 5.02 11.06 1.62
C ASN A 82 3.89 11.28 0.62
N TRP A 83 2.89 12.06 1.02
CA TRP A 83 1.72 12.36 0.19
C TRP A 83 2.04 13.23 -1.03
N ASP A 84 2.99 14.16 -0.92
CA ASP A 84 3.41 15.01 -2.03
C ASP A 84 3.95 14.17 -3.19
N TYR A 85 4.73 13.13 -2.89
CA TYR A 85 5.21 12.19 -3.91
C TYR A 85 4.07 11.41 -4.56
N VAL A 86 3.10 10.94 -3.77
CA VAL A 86 1.94 10.18 -4.26
C VAL A 86 1.08 11.06 -5.18
N GLU A 87 0.85 12.31 -4.80
CA GLU A 87 0.09 13.29 -5.57
C GLU A 87 0.80 13.61 -6.90
N ASN A 88 2.09 13.98 -6.85
CA ASN A 88 2.88 14.28 -8.05
C ASN A 88 2.85 13.11 -9.05
N ARG A 89 3.07 11.88 -8.54
CA ARG A 89 3.05 10.68 -9.37
C ARG A 89 1.67 10.39 -9.96
N PHE A 90 0.59 10.66 -9.23
CA PHE A 90 -0.76 10.49 -9.74
C PHE A 90 -1.05 11.52 -10.84
N SER A 91 -0.71 12.80 -10.63
CA SER A 91 -0.89 13.87 -11.60
C SER A 91 -0.18 13.59 -12.93
N GLU A 92 1.05 13.07 -12.90
CA GLU A 92 1.80 12.65 -14.10
C GLU A 92 1.11 11.53 -14.89
N LEU A 93 0.33 10.68 -14.22
CA LEU A 93 -0.34 9.52 -14.84
C LEU A 93 -1.76 9.81 -15.30
N SER A 94 -2.43 10.79 -14.67
CA SER A 94 -3.82 11.16 -14.95
C SER A 94 -3.98 12.33 -15.92
N GLY A 95 -2.88 13.04 -16.22
CA GLY A 95 -2.83 14.12 -17.21
C GLY A 95 -2.68 13.58 -18.63
#